data_AF-A0A2P6P200-F1
#
_entry.id   AF-A0A2P6P200-F1
#
_cell.length_a   1.000
_cell.length_b   1.000
_cell.length_c   1.000
_cell.angle_alpha   90.00
_cell.angle_beta   90.00
_cell.angle_gamma   90.00
#
_symmetry.space_group_name_H-M   'P 1'
#
loop_
_entity.id
_entity.type
_entity.pdbx_description
1 polymer ?
#
loop_
_entity_poly.entity_id
_entity_poly.type
_entity_poly.pdbx_seq_one_letter_code
_entity_poly.pdbx_strand_id
1 'polypeptide(L)'
;MAEEMSHTTSEGYPMKGGDGEYSYFIHSSRQRCAADTSKGTLVAKIVENLAFENLSSTTVRIADLGCSVGPNTFIAVETIIEAQYFAAAVPGSFHGRLFPKASLDIVYSAYAIQWLSKTPQELLDSNSPAFNKGRILYGKSPDEVAQAYGVQYAKDIQCFLRA
;
A
#
# COMPACT_ATOMS: atom_id res chain seq x y z
N MET A 1 -17.06 18.61 20.28
CA MET A 1 -17.85 18.45 19.05
C MET A 1 -17.07 17.54 18.14
N ALA A 2 -17.46 16.28 18.04
CA ALA A 2 -16.87 15.34 17.11
C ALA A 2 -17.44 15.66 15.73
N GLU A 3 -16.59 16.00 14.77
CA GLU A 3 -17.00 16.01 13.37
C GLU A 3 -17.34 14.57 12.98
N GLU A 4 -18.61 14.34 12.64
CA GLU A 4 -19.06 13.12 11.96
C GLU A 4 -18.30 13.02 10.64
N MET A 5 -17.26 12.21 10.64
CA MET A 5 -16.54 11.83 9.44
C MET A 5 -17.47 10.89 8.66
N SER A 6 -18.14 11.44 7.64
CA SER A 6 -18.97 10.67 6.71
C SER A 6 -18.21 9.42 6.26
N HIS A 7 -18.76 8.25 6.53
CA HIS A 7 -18.30 6.99 5.96
C HIS A 7 -18.61 6.98 4.45
N THR A 8 -17.85 7.74 3.67
CA THR A 8 -17.67 7.45 2.26
C THR A 8 -16.88 6.14 2.20
N THR A 9 -17.52 5.05 1.80
CA THR A 9 -16.82 3.85 1.38
C THR A 9 -15.83 4.26 0.30
N SER A 10 -14.53 4.27 0.62
CA SER A 10 -13.48 4.39 -0.37
C SER A 10 -13.67 3.24 -1.35
N GLU A 11 -14.09 3.53 -2.57
CA GLU A 11 -14.06 2.52 -3.64
C GLU A 11 -12.61 2.05 -3.77
N GLY A 12 -12.40 0.75 -3.57
CA GLY A 12 -11.10 0.14 -3.81
C GLY A 12 -10.92 -0.03 -5.32
N TYR A 13 -9.75 0.32 -5.83
CA TYR A 13 -9.36 0.06 -7.21
C TYR A 13 -8.32 -1.08 -7.25
N PRO A 14 -8.73 -2.35 -7.05
CA PRO A 14 -7.80 -3.47 -7.03
C PRO A 14 -7.25 -3.77 -8.44
N MET A 15 -6.14 -4.49 -8.48
CA MET A 15 -5.61 -5.01 -9.73
C MET A 15 -6.56 -6.06 -10.32
N LYS A 16 -6.44 -6.31 -11.63
CA LYS A 16 -7.26 -7.30 -12.34
C LYS A 16 -7.02 -8.71 -11.78
N GLY A 17 -8.06 -9.27 -11.17
CA GLY A 17 -8.06 -10.59 -10.55
C GLY A 17 -7.92 -11.77 -11.53
N GLY A 18 -7.79 -12.97 -10.95
CA GLY A 18 -7.71 -14.25 -11.68
C GLY A 18 -6.30 -14.61 -12.17
N ASP A 19 -6.23 -15.64 -12.99
CA ASP A 19 -5.01 -16.24 -13.58
C ASP A 19 -5.05 -16.27 -15.12
N GLY A 20 -6.09 -15.68 -15.74
CA GLY A 20 -6.24 -15.62 -17.19
C GLY A 20 -5.27 -14.65 -17.90
N GLU A 21 -5.34 -14.61 -19.23
CA GLU A 21 -4.44 -13.89 -20.14
C GLU A 21 -4.24 -12.39 -19.80
N TYR A 22 -5.24 -11.76 -19.19
CA TYR A 22 -5.20 -10.34 -18.86
C TYR A 22 -5.12 -10.08 -17.35
N SER A 23 -4.82 -11.10 -16.55
CA SER A 23 -4.74 -10.99 -15.10
C SER A 23 -3.46 -10.29 -14.64
N TYR A 24 -3.52 -9.64 -13.49
CA TYR A 24 -2.32 -9.11 -12.84
C TYR A 24 -1.34 -10.22 -12.43
N PHE A 25 -1.83 -11.45 -12.22
CA PHE A 25 -1.04 -12.61 -11.86
C PHE A 25 0.16 -12.81 -12.81
N ILE A 26 -0.07 -12.68 -14.13
CA ILE A 26 0.98 -12.86 -15.15
C ILE A 26 1.60 -11.54 -15.66
N HIS A 27 0.97 -10.39 -15.38
CA HIS A 27 1.41 -9.06 -15.87
C HIS A 27 2.05 -8.17 -14.80
N SER A 28 2.61 -8.76 -13.74
CA SER A 28 3.19 -8.06 -12.58
C SER A 28 4.71 -8.22 -12.43
N SER A 29 5.40 -8.57 -13.52
CA SER A 29 6.85 -8.81 -13.51
C SER A 29 7.68 -7.56 -13.18
N ARG A 30 7.23 -6.36 -13.58
CA ARG A 30 7.93 -5.11 -13.26
C ARG A 30 7.92 -4.81 -11.76
N GLN A 31 6.76 -4.98 -11.13
CA GLN A 31 6.59 -4.81 -9.69
C GLN A 31 7.44 -5.84 -8.94
N ARG A 32 7.49 -7.09 -9.45
CA ARG A 32 8.37 -8.13 -8.90
C ARG A 32 9.84 -7.72 -8.95
N CYS A 33 10.37 -7.38 -10.13
CA CYS A 33 11.77 -7.03 -10.28
C CYS A 33 12.17 -5.85 -9.38
N ALA A 34 11.30 -4.85 -9.24
CA ALA A 34 11.57 -3.72 -8.38
C ALA A 34 11.54 -4.08 -6.89
N ALA A 35 10.61 -4.94 -6.46
CA ALA A 35 10.60 -5.49 -5.10
C ALA A 35 11.87 -6.32 -4.82
N ASP A 36 12.28 -7.18 -5.75
CA ASP A 36 13.46 -8.04 -5.64
C ASP A 36 14.76 -7.22 -5.55
N THR A 37 14.82 -6.05 -6.18
CA THR A 37 15.98 -5.15 -6.08
C THR A 37 16.22 -4.67 -4.64
N SER A 38 15.16 -4.57 -3.84
CA SER A 38 15.23 -4.11 -2.45
C SER A 38 15.30 -5.26 -1.43
N LYS A 39 15.14 -6.51 -1.88
CA LYS A 39 15.07 -7.71 -1.04
C LYS A 39 16.25 -7.87 -0.09
N GLY A 40 17.49 -7.79 -0.61
CA GLY A 40 18.69 -7.99 0.21
C GLY A 40 18.80 -6.98 1.35
N THR A 41 18.54 -5.70 1.06
CA THR A 41 18.53 -4.62 2.04
C THR A 41 17.41 -4.79 3.07
N LEU A 42 16.22 -5.22 2.64
CA LEU A 42 15.09 -5.48 3.52
C LEU A 42 15.41 -6.56 4.55
N VAL A 43 15.92 -7.72 4.09
CA VAL A 43 16.28 -8.83 4.98
C VAL A 43 17.37 -8.42 5.96
N ALA A 44 18.42 -7.74 5.50
CA ALA A 44 19.49 -7.26 6.38
C ALA A 44 18.94 -6.32 7.47
N LYS A 45 18.05 -5.39 7.11
CA LYS A 45 17.44 -4.45 8.06
C LYS A 45 16.47 -5.14 9.02
N ILE A 46 15.75 -6.16 8.58
CA ILE A 46 14.89 -6.96 9.44
C ILE A 46 15.74 -7.69 10.48
N VAL A 47 16.81 -8.36 10.07
CA VAL A 47 17.70 -9.10 10.99
C VAL A 47 18.42 -8.16 11.98
N GLU A 48 18.86 -6.97 11.53
CA GLU A 48 19.49 -5.98 12.41
C GLU A 48 18.52 -5.43 13.48
N ASN A 49 17.25 -5.20 13.12
CA ASN A 49 16.30 -4.51 14.01
C ASN A 49 15.41 -5.46 14.80
N LEU A 50 15.14 -6.67 14.29
CA LEU A 50 14.44 -7.70 15.03
C LEU A 50 15.48 -8.49 15.83
N ALA A 51 15.65 -8.09 17.09
CA ALA A 51 16.31 -8.94 18.06
C ALA A 51 15.39 -10.14 18.34
N PHE A 52 15.47 -11.18 17.51
CA PHE A 52 14.67 -12.41 17.64
C PHE A 52 14.81 -13.05 19.03
N GLU A 53 15.95 -12.83 19.71
CA GLU A 53 16.20 -13.26 21.09
C GLU A 53 15.31 -12.57 22.13
N ASN A 54 14.73 -11.40 21.82
CA ASN A 54 13.84 -10.64 22.71
C ASN A 54 12.35 -10.82 22.40
N LEU A 55 11.99 -11.67 21.42
CA LEU A 55 10.60 -11.96 21.14
C LEU A 55 10.03 -12.84 22.25
N SER A 56 9.12 -12.28 23.05
CA SER A 56 8.40 -13.03 24.10
C SER A 56 7.49 -14.15 23.55
N SER A 57 7.26 -14.18 22.24
CA SER A 57 6.42 -15.13 21.53
C SER A 57 7.23 -15.89 20.49
N THR A 58 6.87 -17.16 20.29
CA THR A 58 7.38 -18.00 19.19
C THR A 58 6.76 -17.64 17.83
N THR A 59 5.79 -16.72 17.80
CA THR A 59 5.05 -16.34 16.58
C THR A 59 5.44 -14.95 16.13
N VAL A 60 5.88 -14.83 14.87
CA VAL A 60 6.10 -13.57 14.18
C VAL A 60 4.89 -13.29 13.28
N ARG A 61 4.29 -12.10 13.41
CA ARG A 61 3.11 -11.69 12.65
C ARG A 61 3.51 -10.66 11.60
N ILE A 62 3.23 -11.00 10.36
CA ILE A 62 3.61 -10.23 9.17
C ILE A 62 2.35 -9.81 8.44
N ALA A 63 2.30 -8.56 7.98
CA ALA A 63 1.27 -8.08 7.07
C ALA A 63 1.91 -7.58 5.76
N ASP A 64 1.38 -8.04 4.63
CA ASP A 64 1.63 -7.46 3.30
C ASP A 64 0.45 -6.55 2.91
N LEU A 65 0.67 -5.24 2.98
CA LEU A 65 -0.34 -4.22 2.70
C LEU A 65 -0.33 -3.87 1.21
N GLY A 66 -1.40 -4.28 0.52
CA GLY A 66 -1.52 -4.16 -0.93
C GLY A 66 -1.05 -5.38 -1.70
N CYS A 67 -1.26 -6.58 -1.14
CA CYS A 67 -0.78 -7.87 -1.66
C CYS A 67 -1.23 -8.22 -3.09
N SER A 68 -2.31 -7.59 -3.60
CA SER A 68 -2.89 -7.86 -4.92
C SER A 68 -3.23 -9.36 -5.12
N VAL A 69 -3.31 -9.81 -6.37
CA VAL A 69 -3.43 -11.22 -6.75
C VAL A 69 -2.12 -11.74 -7.34
N GLY A 70 -1.80 -12.99 -7.05
CA GLY A 70 -0.71 -13.71 -7.68
C GLY A 70 0.58 -13.79 -6.88
N PRO A 71 1.68 -14.21 -7.51
CA PRO A 71 2.82 -14.81 -6.80
C PRO A 71 3.67 -13.80 -6.02
N ASN A 72 3.57 -12.50 -6.31
CA ASN A 72 4.47 -11.50 -5.73
C ASN A 72 4.35 -11.41 -4.20
N THR A 73 3.13 -11.53 -3.64
CA THR A 73 2.92 -11.53 -2.19
C THR A 73 3.57 -12.75 -1.53
N PHE A 74 3.44 -13.94 -2.14
CA PHE A 74 4.05 -15.17 -1.62
C PHE A 74 5.57 -15.09 -1.67
N ILE A 75 6.14 -14.59 -2.77
CA ILE A 75 7.59 -14.37 -2.91
C ILE A 75 8.10 -13.36 -1.86
N ALA A 76 7.34 -12.30 -1.60
CA ALA A 76 7.68 -11.31 -0.58
C ALA A 76 7.65 -11.89 0.84
N VAL A 77 6.63 -12.69 1.17
CA VAL A 77 6.53 -13.36 2.46
C VAL A 77 7.62 -14.41 2.62
N GLU A 78 7.86 -15.27 1.63
CA GLU A 78 8.95 -16.27 1.64
C GLU A 78 10.34 -15.61 1.79
N THR A 79 10.51 -14.41 1.24
CA THR A 79 11.73 -13.62 1.42
C THR A 79 11.93 -13.18 2.87
N ILE A 80 10.85 -12.89 3.58
CA ILE A 80 10.89 -12.43 4.97
C ILE A 80 10.99 -13.62 5.92
N ILE A 81 10.34 -14.74 5.58
CA ILE A 81 10.31 -15.97 6.37
C ILE A 81 10.64 -17.20 5.53
N GLU A 82 11.76 -17.85 5.86
CA GLU A 82 12.11 -19.18 5.34
C GLU A 82 11.53 -20.29 6.23
N ALA A 83 10.26 -20.16 6.65
CA ALA A 83 9.61 -21.03 7.64
C ALA A 83 8.16 -21.35 7.28
N GLN A 84 7.57 -22.34 7.94
CA GLN A 84 6.14 -22.62 7.83
C GLN A 84 5.31 -21.48 8.42
N TYR A 85 4.22 -21.11 7.76
CA TYR A 85 3.35 -20.01 8.18
C TYR A 85 1.86 -20.32 8.01
N PHE A 86 1.05 -19.63 8.80
CA PHE A 86 -0.39 -19.51 8.59
C PHE A 86 -0.67 -18.23 7.81
N ALA A 87 -1.60 -18.30 6.85
CA ALA A 87 -2.00 -17.16 6.05
C ALA A 87 -3.47 -16.81 6.30
N ALA A 88 -3.76 -15.51 6.34
CA ALA A 88 -5.11 -14.97 6.41
C ALA A 88 -5.21 -13.71 5.54
N ALA A 89 -6.37 -13.50 4.92
CA ALA A 89 -6.65 -12.30 4.15
C ALA A 89 -7.39 -11.27 5.02
N VAL A 90 -6.97 -10.01 4.96
CA VAL A 90 -7.59 -8.90 5.70
C VAL A 90 -8.09 -7.84 4.71
N PRO A 91 -9.39 -7.81 4.38
CA PRO A 91 -9.93 -6.82 3.47
C PRO A 91 -10.08 -5.46 4.15
N GLY A 92 -9.70 -4.40 3.44
CA GLY A 92 -9.89 -3.01 3.87
C GLY A 92 -8.81 -2.09 3.33
N SER A 93 -9.01 -0.78 3.51
CA SER A 93 -8.01 0.23 3.14
C SER A 93 -6.91 0.29 4.20
N PHE A 94 -5.64 0.25 3.77
CA PHE A 94 -4.48 0.49 4.64
C PHE A 94 -4.28 1.96 5.01
N HIS A 95 -5.12 2.88 4.50
CA HIS A 95 -5.19 4.25 5.00
C HIS A 95 -5.98 4.35 6.32
N GLY A 96 -6.55 3.25 6.80
CA GLY A 96 -7.18 3.12 8.13
C GLY A 96 -6.65 1.91 8.89
N ARG A 97 -7.14 1.74 10.12
CA ARG A 97 -6.75 0.64 11.00
C ARG A 97 -7.31 -0.70 10.51
N LEU A 98 -6.43 -1.64 10.16
CA LEU A 98 -6.78 -3.03 9.80
C LEU A 98 -6.55 -4.03 10.93
N PHE A 99 -5.58 -3.74 11.81
CA PHE A 99 -5.14 -4.66 12.86
C PHE A 99 -5.26 -4.03 14.25
N PRO A 100 -5.42 -4.83 15.31
CA PRO A 100 -5.32 -4.36 16.69
C PRO A 100 -3.99 -3.64 16.97
N LYS A 101 -3.97 -2.78 17.99
CA LYS A 101 -2.72 -2.12 18.41
C LYS A 101 -1.69 -3.16 18.87
N ALA A 102 -0.43 -2.92 18.55
CA ALA A 102 0.71 -3.79 18.91
C ALA A 102 0.55 -5.26 18.48
N SER A 103 -0.18 -5.51 17.38
CA SER A 103 -0.35 -6.86 16.84
C SER A 103 0.57 -7.22 15.66
N LEU A 104 1.21 -6.20 15.07
CA LEU A 104 2.21 -6.22 14.00
C LEU A 104 3.63 -6.49 14.51
N ASP A 105 4.38 -7.46 13.99
CA ASP A 105 5.83 -7.53 14.18
C ASP A 105 6.56 -6.99 12.94
N ILE A 106 6.07 -7.33 11.73
CA ILE A 106 6.61 -6.82 10.45
C ILE A 106 5.45 -6.34 9.57
N VAL A 107 5.64 -5.17 8.96
CA VAL A 107 4.75 -4.66 7.91
C VAL A 107 5.55 -4.48 6.63
N TYR A 108 5.06 -5.10 5.56
CA TYR A 108 5.61 -4.99 4.22
C TYR A 108 4.57 -4.32 3.31
N SER A 109 5.04 -3.49 2.38
CA SER A 109 4.19 -2.94 1.33
C SER A 109 5.07 -2.58 0.13
N ALA A 110 4.70 -3.06 -1.05
CA ALA A 110 5.40 -2.77 -2.30
C ALA A 110 4.40 -2.40 -3.38
N TYR A 111 4.67 -1.31 -4.11
CA TYR A 111 3.82 -0.83 -5.21
C TYR A 111 2.34 -0.62 -4.83
N ALA A 112 2.07 -0.28 -3.57
CA ALA A 112 0.72 0.00 -3.08
C ALA A 112 0.56 1.43 -2.54
N ILE A 113 1.55 1.96 -1.83
CA ILE A 113 1.48 3.25 -1.10
C ILE A 113 1.27 4.46 -2.03
N GLN A 114 1.64 4.36 -3.31
CA GLN A 114 1.41 5.44 -4.27
C GLN A 114 -0.07 5.61 -4.66
N TRP A 115 -0.93 4.63 -4.37
CA TRP A 115 -2.36 4.74 -4.63
C TRP A 115 -3.03 5.60 -3.56
N LEU A 116 -3.56 6.76 -4.00
CA LEU A 116 -4.27 7.68 -3.11
C LEU A 116 -5.59 7.07 -2.61
N SER A 117 -6.02 7.51 -1.43
CA SER A 117 -7.33 7.13 -0.88
C SER A 117 -8.50 7.68 -1.69
N LYS A 118 -8.27 8.80 -2.39
CA LYS A 118 -9.26 9.47 -3.24
C LYS A 118 -8.60 10.44 -4.22
N THR A 119 -9.34 10.81 -5.26
CA THR A 119 -8.98 11.92 -6.14
C THR A 119 -9.09 13.25 -5.40
N PRO A 120 -8.07 14.14 -5.46
CA PRO A 120 -8.19 15.50 -4.93
C PRO A 120 -9.34 16.24 -5.62
N GLN A 121 -10.22 16.86 -4.84
CA GLN A 121 -11.48 17.42 -5.35
C GLN A 121 -11.25 18.66 -6.22
N GLU A 122 -10.16 19.38 -5.94
CA GLU A 122 -9.69 20.55 -6.67
C GLU A 122 -9.35 20.23 -8.13
N LEU A 123 -9.11 18.95 -8.45
CA LEU A 123 -8.88 18.51 -9.83
C LEU A 123 -10.15 18.44 -10.66
N LEU A 124 -11.31 18.36 -10.00
CA LEU A 124 -12.63 18.17 -10.61
C LEU A 124 -13.41 19.48 -10.75
N ASP A 125 -13.08 20.50 -9.96
CA ASP A 125 -13.74 21.80 -10.00
C ASP A 125 -13.21 22.66 -11.14
N SER A 126 -14.08 23.03 -12.08
CA SER A 126 -13.70 23.87 -13.23
C SER A 126 -13.26 25.30 -12.86
N ASN A 127 -13.54 25.74 -11.64
CA ASN A 127 -13.12 27.06 -11.13
C ASN A 127 -11.77 27.01 -10.38
N SER A 128 -11.28 25.81 -10.08
CA SER A 128 -10.01 25.62 -9.38
C SER A 128 -8.82 25.85 -10.32
N PRO A 129 -7.74 26.50 -9.85
CA PRO A 129 -6.50 26.57 -10.61
C PRO A 129 -5.86 25.18 -10.83
N ALA A 130 -6.25 24.18 -10.04
CA ALA A 130 -5.83 22.79 -10.19
C ALA A 130 -6.77 21.96 -11.09
N PHE A 131 -7.74 22.57 -11.79
CA PHE A 131 -8.66 21.83 -12.65
C PHE A 131 -7.94 21.06 -13.76
N ASN A 132 -7.97 19.72 -13.71
CA ASN A 132 -7.17 18.89 -14.61
C ASN A 132 -7.92 18.52 -15.90
N LYS A 133 -8.45 19.53 -16.60
CA LYS A 133 -9.32 19.33 -17.78
C LYS A 133 -8.66 18.45 -18.84
N GLY A 134 -9.33 17.36 -19.20
CA GLY A 134 -8.94 16.46 -20.29
C GLY A 134 -7.68 15.63 -20.01
N ARG A 135 -7.24 15.54 -18.75
CA ARG A 135 -6.05 14.79 -18.34
C ARG A 135 -6.37 13.89 -17.15
N ILE A 136 -5.63 12.79 -17.03
CA ILE A 136 -5.82 11.77 -15.99
C ILE A 136 -4.75 11.82 -14.87
N LEU A 137 -3.66 12.56 -15.07
CA LEU A 137 -2.53 12.71 -14.13
C LEU A 137 -1.88 14.09 -14.32
N TYR A 138 -0.78 14.35 -13.61
CA TYR A 138 -0.11 15.65 -13.51
C TYR A 138 1.14 15.85 -14.40
N GLY A 139 1.53 14.88 -15.23
CA GLY A 139 2.85 14.88 -15.91
C GLY A 139 3.13 16.04 -16.88
N LYS A 140 2.10 16.65 -17.47
CA LYS A 140 2.19 17.89 -18.29
C LYS A 140 1.11 18.90 -17.89
N SER A 141 0.77 18.88 -16.60
CA SER A 141 -0.27 19.73 -16.03
C SER A 141 0.36 20.94 -15.33
N PRO A 142 -0.43 21.99 -15.06
CA PRO A 142 0.02 23.10 -14.22
C PRO A 142 0.51 22.62 -12.85
N ASP A 143 1.39 23.40 -12.22
CA ASP A 143 2.01 23.05 -10.94
C ASP A 143 0.96 22.83 -9.85
N GLU A 144 -0.17 23.54 -9.91
CA GLU A 144 -1.30 23.41 -8.99
C GLU A 144 -1.90 22.00 -9.00
N VAL A 145 -1.88 21.32 -10.15
CA VAL A 145 -2.32 19.92 -10.25
C VAL A 145 -1.35 19.03 -9.48
N ALA A 146 -0.05 19.18 -9.69
CA ALA A 146 0.96 18.39 -8.97
C ALA A 146 0.92 18.66 -7.45
N GLN A 147 0.70 19.90 -7.05
CA GLN A 147 0.52 20.29 -5.66
C GLN A 147 -0.71 19.63 -5.05
N ALA A 148 -1.86 19.61 -5.74
CA ALA A 148 -3.07 18.95 -5.26
C ALA A 148 -2.85 17.44 -5.04
N TYR A 149 -2.16 16.75 -5.96
CA TYR A 149 -1.75 15.36 -5.75
C TYR A 149 -0.81 15.22 -4.55
N GLY A 150 0.17 16.11 -4.40
CA GLY A 150 1.13 16.11 -3.29
C GLY A 150 0.48 16.29 -1.92
N VAL A 151 -0.51 17.20 -1.81
CA VAL A 151 -1.28 17.42 -0.58
C VAL A 151 -2.08 16.18 -0.21
N GLN A 152 -2.75 15.55 -1.17
CA GLN A 152 -3.51 14.32 -0.93
C GLN A 152 -2.59 13.16 -0.55
N TYR A 153 -1.44 13.01 -1.22
CA TYR A 153 -0.43 12.01 -0.84
C TYR A 153 0.11 12.22 0.58
N ALA A 154 0.41 13.47 0.96
CA ALA A 154 0.89 13.79 2.31
C ALA A 154 -0.14 13.42 3.39
N LYS A 155 -1.43 13.64 3.11
CA LYS A 155 -2.52 13.19 3.99
C LYS A 155 -2.59 11.67 4.08
N ASP A 156 -2.54 10.99 2.94
CA ASP A 156 -2.68 9.54 2.87
C ASP A 156 -1.52 8.80 3.54
N ILE A 157 -0.27 9.25 3.32
CA ILE A 157 0.89 8.66 3.98
C ILE A 157 0.86 8.91 5.49
N GLN A 158 0.37 10.07 5.93
CA GLN A 158 0.20 10.34 7.35
C GLN A 158 -0.85 9.42 7.99
N CYS A 159 -1.97 9.15 7.29
CA CYS A 159 -2.97 8.19 7.74
C CYS A 159 -2.40 6.77 7.80
N PHE A 160 -1.68 6.33 6.76
CA PHE A 160 -1.00 5.03 6.71
C PHE A 160 -0.04 4.83 7.89
N LEU A 161 0.80 5.82 8.20
CA LEU A 161 1.78 5.75 9.29
C LEU A 161 1.15 5.82 10.69
N ARG A 162 -0.11 6.27 10.82
CA ARG A 162 -0.83 6.41 12.10
C ARG A 162 -1.85 5.29 12.36
N ALA A 163 -2.02 4.37 11.41
CA ALA A 163 -3.09 3.39 11.38
C ALA A 163 -3.11 2.39 12.56
#